data_AF-A0A523A4Q8-F1
#
_entry.id   AF-A0A523A4Q8-F1
#
_cell.length_a   1.000
_cell.length_b   1.000
_cell.length_c   1.000
_cell.angle_alpha   90.00
_cell.angle_beta   90.00
_cell.angle_gamma   90.00
#
_symmetry.space_group_name_H-M   'P 1'
#
loop_
_entity.id
_entity.type
_entity.pdbx_description
1 polymer ?
#
loop_
_entity_poly.entity_id
_entity_poly.type
_entity_poly.pdbx_seq_one_letter_code
_entity_poly.pdbx_strand_id
1 'polypeptide(L)'
;MIVHIRRAAEELGRPLTISADLAGHKVRTGDLALEAGVLHLRPKRDRFGRVLAPARLRLQRADAANPEAPPEWPHRQVSLLWDGDPKGDPKGERQRELAPGDRLLFTDSRGAKRVAVIDSVDADGAWASLGEASFLVNGIVWRLERSGKKESAEKSGTGPGTAEPVDVQKIKHGAGAEESRRAATEAATGRKVGDCQGVFSGIPETPVIIRLRRTDLLLLTKDHLPAQAATRDADGFLLSPAHISCTLPKVFEVLRVGQQVWIDDGKFGAEVMELTEAGALLKINSCRPGGARLLGNKGLNFPDLKLDLPGLAQHDLAALKVLVGKVEVIGFSYVETAAHVCELLAALARLGGAGDVGVIAKGDTGIIAKIETPRAFRNLAEIALAAMGRVPFGIMIARGDLAMEVGPERLVEVQEEILWLAEAAHLPVIWATQVLEMLAKKGVVSRPELTDAAMGVRAECVMLNKGPFIEKALVSLSDILSRMQEHQRKKTPRLRALFWGKGLVQRSAGRSAGEKPDA
;
A
#
# COMPACT_ATOMS: atom_id res chain seq x y z
N MET A 1 -1.95 -8.87 -18.05
CA MET A 1 -1.24 -7.57 -18.14
C MET A 1 -0.53 -7.40 -19.48
N ILE A 2 0.50 -8.19 -19.82
CA ILE A 2 1.26 -8.09 -21.09
C ILE A 2 0.32 -8.02 -22.31
N VAL A 3 -0.65 -8.95 -22.41
CA VAL A 3 -1.64 -8.98 -23.50
C VAL A 3 -2.42 -7.67 -23.62
N HIS A 4 -2.83 -7.06 -22.49
CA HIS A 4 -3.55 -5.78 -22.51
C HIS A 4 -2.66 -4.63 -22.99
N ILE A 5 -1.39 -4.62 -22.59
CA ILE A 5 -0.43 -3.60 -23.04
C ILE A 5 -0.19 -3.72 -24.55
N ARG A 6 0.00 -4.94 -25.06
CA ARG A 6 0.20 -5.20 -26.50
C ARG A 6 -1.01 -4.76 -27.33
N ARG A 7 -2.22 -5.13 -26.89
CA ARG A 7 -3.46 -4.70 -27.52
C ARG A 7 -3.57 -3.16 -27.56
N ALA A 8 -3.29 -2.48 -26.46
CA ALA A 8 -3.32 -1.02 -26.42
C ALA A 8 -2.26 -0.38 -27.33
N ALA A 9 -1.06 -0.97 -27.41
CA ALA A 9 0.00 -0.50 -28.31
C ALA A 9 -0.42 -0.62 -29.79
N GLU A 10 -1.06 -1.72 -30.16
CA GLU A 10 -1.60 -1.99 -31.49
C GLU A 10 -2.75 -1.02 -31.84
N GLU A 11 -3.73 -0.86 -30.95
CA GLU A 11 -4.87 0.06 -31.12
C GLU A 11 -4.41 1.51 -31.32
N LEU A 12 -3.30 1.91 -30.70
CA LEU A 12 -2.74 3.26 -30.82
C LEU A 12 -1.67 3.41 -31.92
N GLY A 13 -1.27 2.32 -32.59
CA GLY A 13 -0.18 2.33 -33.58
C GLY A 13 1.16 2.80 -33.01
N ARG A 14 1.39 2.64 -31.71
CA ARG A 14 2.61 3.09 -31.01
C ARG A 14 3.34 1.91 -30.40
N PRO A 15 4.55 1.56 -30.87
CA PRO A 15 5.29 0.44 -30.28
C PRO A 15 5.63 0.74 -28.82
N LEU A 16 5.43 -0.26 -27.95
CA LEU A 16 5.78 -0.21 -26.53
C LEU A 16 6.71 -1.37 -26.19
N THR A 17 7.87 -1.03 -25.63
CA THR A 17 8.82 -1.98 -25.07
C THR A 17 8.37 -2.37 -23.67
N ILE A 18 8.29 -3.67 -23.39
CA ILE A 18 7.90 -4.20 -22.09
C ILE A 18 9.16 -4.71 -21.40
N SER A 19 9.47 -4.11 -20.25
CA SER A 19 10.46 -4.60 -19.31
C SER A 19 9.78 -5.30 -18.14
N ALA A 20 10.29 -6.44 -17.71
CA ALA A 20 9.83 -7.14 -16.52
C ALA A 20 11.00 -7.45 -15.57
N ASP A 21 10.84 -7.05 -14.31
CA ASP A 21 11.84 -7.28 -13.28
C ASP A 21 11.71 -8.69 -12.69
N LEU A 22 12.83 -9.40 -12.61
CA LEU A 22 13.02 -10.50 -11.68
C LEU A 22 13.11 -9.93 -10.27
N ALA A 23 12.56 -10.61 -9.27
CA ALA A 23 12.46 -10.07 -7.92
C ALA A 23 13.78 -10.20 -7.14
N GLY A 24 14.58 -11.22 -7.46
CA GLY A 24 15.85 -11.46 -6.78
C GLY A 24 15.67 -11.82 -5.31
N HIS A 25 16.76 -11.73 -4.55
CA HIS A 25 16.79 -12.10 -3.14
C HIS A 25 16.40 -10.95 -2.19
N LYS A 26 15.41 -10.12 -2.55
CA LYS A 26 14.99 -9.00 -1.70
C LYS A 26 14.48 -9.49 -0.34
N VAL A 27 15.17 -9.12 0.73
CA VAL A 27 14.78 -9.48 2.09
C VAL A 27 13.63 -8.59 2.56
N ARG A 28 12.64 -9.19 3.22
CA ARG A 28 11.44 -8.51 3.70
C ARG A 28 11.08 -8.94 5.10
N THR A 29 10.28 -8.12 5.76
CA THR A 29 9.52 -8.54 6.94
C THR A 29 8.39 -9.47 6.51
N GLY A 30 8.05 -10.47 7.33
CA GLY A 30 6.90 -11.34 7.09
C GLY A 30 5.55 -10.66 7.31
N ASP A 31 4.51 -11.49 7.35
CA ASP A 31 3.14 -11.04 7.53
C ASP A 31 2.85 -10.60 8.98
N LEU A 32 1.89 -9.69 9.12
CA LEU A 32 1.38 -9.28 10.42
C LEU A 32 0.38 -10.33 10.92
N ALA A 33 0.33 -10.55 12.23
CA ALA A 33 -0.79 -11.27 12.81
C ALA A 33 -2.10 -10.54 12.50
N LEU A 34 -3.19 -11.30 12.47
CA LEU A 34 -4.54 -10.76 12.39
C LEU A 34 -5.13 -10.73 13.79
N GLU A 35 -5.80 -9.63 14.11
CA GLU A 35 -6.58 -9.46 15.34
C GLU A 35 -8.06 -9.37 15.00
N ALA A 36 -8.91 -9.73 15.97
CA ALA A 36 -10.35 -9.61 15.84
C ALA A 36 -10.74 -8.19 15.38
N GLY A 37 -11.42 -8.11 14.24
CA GLY A 37 -11.83 -6.84 13.67
C GLY A 37 -12.81 -6.10 14.56
N VAL A 38 -12.66 -4.77 14.65
CA VAL A 38 -13.56 -3.90 15.40
C VAL A 38 -14.21 -2.88 14.48
N LEU A 39 -15.53 -2.99 14.30
CA LEU A 39 -16.30 -1.99 13.57
C LEU A 39 -16.77 -0.88 14.52
N HIS A 40 -16.11 0.27 14.45
CA HIS A 40 -16.48 1.44 15.26
C HIS A 40 -17.53 2.31 14.55
N LEU A 41 -18.80 2.14 14.93
CA LEU A 41 -19.94 2.95 14.48
C LEU A 41 -19.97 4.30 15.21
N ARG A 42 -19.90 5.42 14.48
CA ARG A 42 -19.84 6.78 15.05
C ARG A 42 -20.98 7.64 14.50
N PRO A 43 -21.89 8.13 15.37
CA PRO A 43 -22.82 9.18 14.99
C PRO A 43 -22.05 10.47 14.68
N LYS A 44 -22.53 11.23 13.68
CA LYS A 44 -22.02 12.57 13.42
C LYS A 44 -22.56 13.49 14.50
N ARG A 45 -21.68 14.22 15.18
CA ARG A 45 -22.05 15.15 16.26
C ARG A 45 -21.59 16.56 15.95
N ASP A 46 -22.31 17.53 16.47
CA ASP A 46 -21.86 18.93 16.47
C ASP A 46 -20.75 19.15 17.51
N ARG A 47 -20.22 20.37 17.57
CA ARG A 47 -19.19 20.76 18.54
C ARG A 47 -19.65 20.68 20.01
N PHE A 48 -20.96 20.57 20.25
CA PHE A 48 -21.57 20.47 21.57
C PHE A 48 -21.98 19.03 21.93
N GLY A 49 -21.62 18.06 21.09
CA GLY A 49 -21.89 16.64 21.31
C GLY A 49 -23.32 16.20 20.96
N ARG A 50 -24.15 17.07 20.38
CA ARG A 50 -25.50 16.73 19.91
C ARG A 50 -25.40 15.95 18.60
N VAL A 51 -26.21 14.91 18.45
CA VAL A 51 -26.20 14.05 17.26
C VAL A 51 -26.82 14.82 16.08
N LEU A 52 -26.02 15.06 15.05
CA LEU A 52 -26.45 15.63 13.76
C LEU A 52 -26.97 14.55 12.81
N ALA A 53 -26.34 13.37 12.84
CA ALA A 53 -26.79 12.21 12.08
C ALA A 53 -26.44 10.93 12.86
N PRO A 54 -27.35 9.95 12.97
CA PRO A 54 -27.06 8.69 13.63
C PRO A 54 -25.96 7.92 12.88
N ALA A 55 -25.29 7.02 13.59
CA ALA A 55 -24.44 6.04 12.92
C ALA A 55 -25.35 5.10 12.12
N ARG A 56 -25.00 4.81 10.86
CA ARG A 56 -25.72 3.85 10.02
C ARG A 56 -24.90 2.57 9.88
N LEU A 57 -25.59 1.44 9.89
CA LEU A 57 -25.03 0.10 9.77
C LEU A 57 -25.86 -0.69 8.76
N ARG A 58 -25.19 -1.36 7.83
CA ARG A 58 -25.84 -2.35 6.96
C ARG A 58 -25.83 -3.71 7.65
N LEU A 59 -27.00 -4.32 7.75
CA LEU A 59 -27.22 -5.67 8.26
C LEU A 59 -27.47 -6.58 7.06
N GLN A 60 -26.47 -7.36 6.66
CA GLN A 60 -26.56 -8.27 5.51
C GLN A 60 -27.05 -9.65 5.95
N ARG A 61 -27.68 -10.35 4.99
CA ARG A 61 -27.95 -11.78 5.14
C ARG A 61 -26.64 -12.57 5.03
N ALA A 62 -26.53 -13.67 5.78
CA ALA A 62 -25.33 -14.50 5.78
C ALA A 62 -25.10 -15.29 4.47
N ASP A 63 -26.18 -15.51 3.71
CA ASP A 63 -26.23 -16.25 2.44
C ASP A 63 -26.11 -15.34 1.20
N ALA A 64 -26.11 -14.01 1.38
CA ALA A 64 -25.99 -13.07 0.27
C ALA A 64 -24.54 -13.07 -0.28
N ALA A 65 -24.39 -13.19 -1.60
CA ALA A 65 -23.10 -12.99 -2.26
C ALA A 65 -22.59 -11.60 -1.89
N ASN A 66 -21.42 -11.49 -1.26
CA ASN A 66 -20.81 -10.25 -0.75
C ASN A 66 -20.80 -9.15 -1.83
N PRO A 67 -21.84 -8.28 -1.95
CA PRO A 67 -21.97 -7.40 -3.08
C PRO A 67 -21.12 -6.16 -2.82
N GLU A 68 -20.46 -5.66 -3.86
CA GLU A 68 -19.74 -4.39 -3.79
C GLU A 68 -20.70 -3.29 -3.31
N ALA A 69 -20.36 -2.60 -2.22
CA ALA A 69 -21.23 -1.58 -1.64
C ALA A 69 -21.49 -0.45 -2.66
N PRO A 70 -22.72 0.06 -2.80
CA PRO A 70 -22.99 1.24 -3.63
C PRO A 70 -22.09 2.42 -3.21
N PRO A 71 -21.61 3.27 -4.14
CA PRO A 71 -20.62 4.33 -3.87
C PRO A 71 -21.03 5.33 -2.80
N GLU A 72 -22.33 5.42 -2.54
CA GLU A 72 -23.00 6.45 -1.75
C GLU A 72 -23.14 6.07 -0.27
N TRP A 73 -22.85 4.81 0.08
CA TRP A 73 -23.06 4.26 1.41
C TRP A 73 -21.72 3.86 2.05
N PRO A 74 -21.53 4.13 3.36
CA PRO A 74 -20.27 3.80 4.02
C PRO A 74 -20.03 2.29 3.98
N HIS A 75 -18.79 1.88 3.67
CA HIS A 75 -18.31 0.48 3.71
C HIS A 75 -18.29 -0.07 5.15
N ARG A 76 -19.45 -0.16 5.79
CA ARG A 76 -19.66 -0.61 7.17
C ARG A 76 -20.84 -1.57 7.20
N GLN A 77 -20.52 -2.84 6.98
CA GLN A 77 -21.48 -3.91 6.82
C GLN A 77 -21.17 -5.01 7.84
N VAL A 78 -22.23 -5.62 8.39
CA VAL A 78 -22.13 -6.79 9.26
C VAL A 78 -23.23 -7.77 8.89
N SER A 79 -22.98 -9.05 9.05
CA SER A 79 -23.97 -10.11 8.83
C SER A 79 -24.61 -10.52 10.15
N LEU A 80 -25.92 -10.70 10.15
CA LEU A 80 -26.65 -11.23 11.32
C LEU A 80 -26.81 -12.75 11.18
N LEU A 81 -26.29 -13.50 12.14
CA LEU A 81 -26.52 -14.95 12.26
C LEU A 81 -27.53 -15.19 13.38
N TRP A 82 -28.57 -15.97 13.12
CA TRP A 82 -29.62 -16.26 14.11
C TRP A 82 -29.28 -17.52 14.91
N ASP A 83 -29.72 -17.58 16.17
CA ASP A 83 -29.58 -18.80 16.97
C ASP A 83 -30.41 -19.95 16.37
N GLY A 84 -29.75 -21.07 16.06
CA GLY A 84 -30.38 -22.29 15.54
C GLY A 84 -30.13 -22.61 14.07
N ASP A 85 -29.22 -21.92 13.38
CA ASP A 85 -28.83 -22.21 12.00
C ASP A 85 -27.36 -22.73 11.92
N PRO A 86 -27.11 -24.06 11.93
CA PRO A 86 -25.75 -24.60 11.94
C PRO A 86 -25.11 -24.67 10.54
N LYS A 87 -25.90 -24.52 9.46
CA LYS A 87 -25.46 -24.53 8.06
C LYS A 87 -26.53 -23.80 7.23
N GLY A 88 -26.25 -22.53 6.95
CA GLY A 88 -27.10 -21.56 6.24
C GLY A 88 -28.35 -22.12 5.57
N ASP A 89 -29.51 -21.70 6.09
CA ASP A 89 -30.85 -22.00 5.58
C ASP A 89 -30.95 -21.91 4.04
N PRO A 90 -30.94 -23.04 3.29
CA PRO A 90 -30.89 -23.03 1.82
C PRO A 90 -32.25 -22.74 1.17
N LYS A 91 -33.31 -22.49 1.96
CA LYS A 91 -34.69 -22.32 1.47
C LYS A 91 -35.40 -21.08 1.98
N GLY A 92 -34.70 -20.11 2.57
CA GLY A 92 -35.13 -18.71 2.62
C GLY A 92 -36.55 -18.40 3.14
N GLU A 93 -37.15 -19.27 3.96
CA GLU A 93 -38.55 -19.10 4.37
C GLU A 93 -38.72 -18.60 5.80
N ARG A 94 -37.64 -18.44 6.59
CA ARG A 94 -37.72 -17.83 7.93
C ARG A 94 -36.53 -16.97 8.30
N GLN A 95 -36.13 -16.09 7.40
CA GLN A 95 -35.67 -14.78 7.87
C GLN A 95 -36.87 -14.17 8.60
N ARG A 96 -36.89 -14.27 9.93
CA ARG A 96 -37.96 -13.72 10.78
C ARG A 96 -37.93 -12.21 10.61
N GLU A 97 -38.68 -11.76 9.60
CA GLU A 97 -38.66 -10.47 8.92
C GLU A 97 -38.28 -9.35 9.87
N LEU A 98 -37.07 -8.78 9.74
CA LEU A 98 -36.84 -7.48 10.33
C LEU A 98 -37.84 -6.51 9.69
N ALA A 99 -38.49 -5.70 10.50
CA ALA A 99 -39.39 -4.66 10.03
C ALA A 99 -38.84 -3.29 10.42
N PRO A 100 -39.09 -2.23 9.62
CA PRO A 100 -38.83 -0.87 10.05
C PRO A 100 -39.44 -0.61 11.43
N GLY A 101 -38.64 -0.09 12.36
CA GLY A 101 -39.03 0.14 13.76
C GLY A 101 -38.61 -0.97 14.74
N ASP A 102 -38.19 -2.14 14.26
CA ASP A 102 -37.60 -3.17 15.12
C ASP A 102 -36.31 -2.67 15.80
N ARG A 103 -36.06 -3.17 17.01
CA ARG A 103 -34.92 -2.76 17.84
C ARG A 103 -34.02 -3.96 18.11
N LEU A 104 -32.74 -3.83 17.76
CA LEU A 104 -31.68 -4.78 18.11
C LEU A 104 -30.95 -4.29 19.35
N LEU A 105 -31.17 -4.97 20.47
CA LEU A 105 -30.52 -4.70 21.74
C LEU A 105 -29.26 -5.55 21.86
N PHE A 106 -28.13 -4.94 22.19
CA PHE A 106 -26.86 -5.65 22.37
C PHE A 106 -25.95 -4.92 23.35
N THR A 107 -24.90 -5.59 23.80
CA THR A 107 -23.82 -4.97 24.60
C THR A 107 -22.58 -4.89 23.74
N ASP A 108 -22.03 -3.69 23.56
CA ASP A 108 -20.83 -3.48 22.73
C ASP A 108 -19.58 -4.08 23.39
N SER A 109 -18.45 -4.15 22.68
CA SER A 109 -17.21 -4.75 23.20
C SER A 109 -16.59 -4.02 24.39
N ARG A 110 -17.12 -2.86 24.78
CA ARG A 110 -16.71 -2.10 25.98
C ARG A 110 -17.67 -2.32 27.16
N GLY A 111 -18.66 -3.21 27.02
CA GLY A 111 -19.67 -3.47 28.05
C GLY A 111 -20.84 -2.47 28.04
N ALA A 112 -20.95 -1.60 27.03
CA ALA A 112 -22.01 -0.59 27.00
C ALA A 112 -23.25 -1.11 26.27
N LYS A 113 -24.43 -0.98 26.91
CA LYS A 113 -25.72 -1.37 26.30
C LYS A 113 -26.07 -0.42 25.15
N ARG A 114 -26.46 -1.00 24.01
CA ARG A 114 -26.77 -0.27 22.78
C ARG A 114 -28.06 -0.79 22.17
N VAL A 115 -28.67 0.08 21.37
CA VAL A 115 -29.85 -0.23 20.57
C VAL A 115 -29.59 0.25 19.15
N ALA A 116 -29.76 -0.65 18.18
CA ALA A 116 -29.86 -0.29 16.77
C ALA A 116 -31.33 -0.41 16.33
N VAL A 117 -31.86 0.62 15.68
CA VAL A 117 -33.24 0.64 15.19
C VAL A 117 -33.22 0.36 13.69
N ILE A 118 -34.06 -0.57 13.23
CA ILE A 118 -34.19 -0.88 11.80
C ILE A 118 -34.90 0.29 11.11
N ASP A 119 -34.22 0.92 10.16
CA ASP A 119 -34.75 2.04 9.37
C ASP A 119 -35.53 1.52 8.15
N SER A 120 -34.97 0.54 7.44
CA SER A 120 -35.57 -0.05 6.24
C SER A 120 -35.06 -1.47 6.00
N VAL A 121 -35.83 -2.26 5.24
CA VAL A 121 -35.51 -3.64 4.87
C VAL A 121 -35.67 -3.79 3.36
N ASP A 122 -34.76 -4.52 2.73
CA ASP A 122 -34.76 -4.82 1.30
C ASP A 122 -34.41 -6.30 1.06
N ALA A 123 -34.29 -6.70 -0.21
CA ALA A 123 -34.04 -8.10 -0.59
C ALA A 123 -32.71 -8.67 -0.04
N ASP A 124 -31.72 -7.81 0.22
CA ASP A 124 -30.37 -8.20 0.59
C ASP A 124 -30.08 -7.99 2.09
N GLY A 125 -31.06 -7.52 2.87
CA GLY A 125 -30.91 -7.29 4.31
C GLY A 125 -31.66 -6.06 4.84
N ALA A 126 -31.07 -5.36 5.80
CA ALA A 126 -31.69 -4.21 6.45
C ALA A 126 -30.69 -3.08 6.74
N TRP A 127 -31.21 -1.87 6.84
CA TRP A 127 -30.48 -0.70 7.33
C TRP A 127 -30.87 -0.41 8.77
N ALA A 128 -29.88 -0.12 9.60
CA ALA A 128 -30.12 0.23 10.99
C ALA A 128 -29.36 1.49 11.41
N SER A 129 -29.96 2.25 12.32
CA SER A 129 -29.41 3.47 12.88
C SER A 129 -29.14 3.35 14.38
N LEU A 130 -28.08 4.02 14.84
CA LEU A 130 -27.68 4.12 16.25
C LEU A 130 -27.41 5.57 16.63
N GLY A 131 -27.99 6.02 17.74
CA GLY A 131 -27.75 7.36 18.30
C GLY A 131 -26.42 7.49 19.07
N GLU A 132 -25.80 6.37 19.43
CA GLU A 132 -24.59 6.31 20.23
C GLU A 132 -23.44 5.61 19.52
N ALA A 133 -22.21 5.96 19.89
CA ALA A 133 -21.03 5.28 19.38
C ALA A 133 -20.97 3.84 19.89
N SER A 134 -20.76 2.89 18.98
CA SER A 134 -20.74 1.46 19.26
C SER A 134 -19.50 0.79 18.67
N PHE A 135 -18.96 -0.19 19.39
CA PHE A 135 -17.80 -0.99 18.99
C PHE A 135 -18.27 -2.42 18.80
N LEU A 136 -18.48 -2.82 17.55
CA LEU A 136 -18.92 -4.17 17.21
C LEU A 136 -17.71 -5.07 16.93
N VAL A 137 -17.76 -6.29 17.43
CA VAL A 137 -16.84 -7.40 17.10
C VAL A 137 -17.67 -8.64 16.75
N ASN A 138 -17.07 -9.58 16.02
CA ASN A 138 -17.74 -10.85 15.72
C ASN A 138 -18.10 -11.58 17.02
N GLY A 139 -19.30 -12.17 17.07
CA GLY A 139 -19.80 -12.92 18.23
C GLY A 139 -20.59 -12.12 19.26
N ILE A 140 -20.71 -10.79 19.12
CA ILE A 140 -21.61 -10.01 19.98
C ILE A 140 -23.05 -10.48 19.76
N VAL A 141 -23.69 -10.91 20.84
CA VAL A 141 -25.10 -11.33 20.85
C VAL A 141 -26.01 -10.11 20.78
N TRP A 142 -26.99 -10.16 19.88
CA TRP A 142 -28.08 -9.21 19.79
C TRP A 142 -29.42 -9.90 20.07
N ARG A 143 -30.37 -9.15 20.61
CA ARG A 143 -31.75 -9.58 20.84
C ARG A 143 -32.71 -8.64 20.13
N LEU A 144 -33.70 -9.21 19.45
CA LEU A 144 -34.73 -8.48 18.72
C LEU A 144 -35.90 -8.13 19.65
N GLU A 145 -36.27 -6.85 19.66
CA GLU A 145 -37.49 -6.32 20.29
C GLU A 145 -38.37 -5.71 19.20
N ARG A 146 -39.60 -6.22 19.07
CA ARG A 146 -40.57 -5.80 18.04
C ARG A 146 -41.31 -4.54 18.44
N SER A 147 -41.54 -3.62 17.50
CA SER A 147 -42.40 -2.46 17.74
C SER A 147 -43.87 -2.91 17.81
N GLY A 148 -44.53 -2.79 18.98
CA GLY A 148 -45.94 -3.13 19.11
C GLY A 148 -46.86 -2.17 18.35
N LYS A 149 -47.74 -2.70 17.47
CA LYS A 149 -48.85 -1.93 16.88
C LYS A 149 -49.88 -1.58 17.97
N LYS A 150 -50.07 -0.28 18.26
CA LYS A 150 -51.33 0.22 18.81
C LYS A 150 -52.23 0.59 17.62
N GLU A 151 -53.30 -0.17 17.44
CA GLU A 151 -54.37 0.18 16.48
C GLU A 151 -55.15 1.38 17.00
N SER A 152 -55.21 2.44 16.20
CA SER A 152 -56.31 3.42 16.24
C SER A 152 -56.72 3.66 14.79
N ALA A 153 -57.88 3.11 14.44
CA ALA A 153 -58.51 3.28 13.15
C ALA A 153 -59.08 4.71 13.04
N GLU A 154 -58.71 5.43 11.99
CA GLU A 154 -59.56 6.48 11.43
C GLU A 154 -59.30 6.65 9.94
N LYS A 155 -60.39 6.88 9.21
CA LYS A 155 -60.58 6.63 7.78
C LYS A 155 -59.98 7.73 6.88
N SER A 156 -59.29 7.26 5.83
CA SER A 156 -59.25 7.73 4.44
C SER A 156 -59.29 9.24 4.11
N GLY A 157 -58.20 9.71 3.50
CA GLY A 157 -58.14 10.84 2.57
C GLY A 157 -56.86 10.76 1.74
N THR A 158 -56.99 10.73 0.41
CA THR A 158 -55.98 10.39 -0.61
C THR A 158 -54.95 11.48 -0.93
N GLY A 159 -53.70 11.09 -1.20
CA GLY A 159 -52.71 11.87 -1.98
C GLY A 159 -51.26 11.34 -1.83
N PRO A 160 -50.45 11.21 -2.91
CA PRO A 160 -49.10 10.66 -2.82
C PRO A 160 -48.11 11.76 -2.40
N GLY A 161 -47.51 11.62 -1.22
CA GLY A 161 -46.54 12.56 -0.67
C GLY A 161 -45.26 11.84 -0.25
N THR A 162 -44.14 12.34 -0.76
CA THR A 162 -42.76 11.97 -0.45
C THR A 162 -42.51 11.79 1.05
N ALA A 163 -41.96 10.65 1.46
CA ALA A 163 -41.67 10.34 2.86
C ALA A 163 -40.43 11.10 3.36
N GLU A 164 -40.62 12.00 4.31
CA GLU A 164 -39.58 12.64 5.12
C GLU A 164 -38.97 11.66 6.15
N PRO A 165 -37.72 11.88 6.59
CA PRO A 165 -37.05 11.04 7.58
C PRO A 165 -37.69 11.17 8.97
N VAL A 166 -37.82 10.04 9.65
CA VAL A 166 -38.34 9.94 11.02
C VAL A 166 -37.44 10.71 12.01
N ASP A 167 -38.04 11.61 12.77
CA ASP A 167 -37.36 12.47 13.76
C ASP A 167 -36.91 11.66 15.00
N VAL A 168 -35.60 11.51 15.13
CA VAL A 168 -34.92 10.73 16.18
C VAL A 168 -34.83 11.49 17.52
N GLN A 169 -35.35 12.73 17.61
CA GLN A 169 -35.22 13.57 18.81
C GLN A 169 -36.27 13.32 19.90
N LYS A 170 -37.29 12.48 19.68
CA LYS A 170 -38.31 12.15 20.72
C LYS A 170 -37.88 11.11 21.77
N ILE A 171 -36.59 10.77 21.85
CA ILE A 171 -36.06 9.83 22.84
C ILE A 171 -35.26 10.60 23.88
N LYS A 172 -35.91 11.36 24.79
CA LYS A 172 -35.21 11.79 26.03
C LYS A 172 -36.00 12.28 27.24
N HIS A 173 -37.32 12.50 27.21
CA HIS A 173 -38.01 13.01 28.40
C HIS A 173 -39.37 12.37 28.63
N GLY A 174 -39.46 11.56 29.70
CA GLY A 174 -40.69 10.99 30.23
C GLY A 174 -40.40 10.15 31.48
N ALA A 175 -40.43 10.83 32.64
CA ALA A 175 -40.63 10.40 34.04
C ALA A 175 -40.15 9.00 34.48
N GLY A 176 -39.36 8.81 35.53
CA GLY A 176 -39.44 9.49 36.82
C GLY A 176 -40.39 8.75 37.77
N ALA A 177 -39.84 7.82 38.55
CA ALA A 177 -40.31 7.38 39.87
C ALA A 177 -41.64 6.62 40.06
N GLU A 178 -42.36 6.16 39.04
CA GLU A 178 -43.65 5.45 39.24
C GLU A 178 -43.76 4.04 38.61
N GLU A 179 -42.64 3.37 38.36
CA GLU A 179 -42.61 2.05 37.71
C GLU A 179 -42.29 0.89 38.67
N SER A 180 -41.91 1.18 39.92
CA SER A 180 -41.55 0.15 40.92
C SER A 180 -42.74 -0.53 41.61
N ARG A 181 -43.99 -0.13 41.34
CA ARG A 181 -45.20 -0.77 41.90
C ARG A 181 -46.02 -1.61 40.92
N ARG A 182 -45.74 -1.56 39.61
CA ARG A 182 -46.43 -2.41 38.61
C ARG A 182 -45.77 -3.76 38.36
N ALA A 183 -44.56 -3.98 38.87
CA ALA A 183 -43.83 -5.24 38.73
C ALA A 183 -44.37 -6.41 39.59
N ALA A 184 -45.41 -6.21 40.42
CA ALA A 184 -45.92 -7.23 41.34
C ALA A 184 -47.30 -7.82 40.97
N THR A 185 -47.96 -7.34 39.91
CA THR A 185 -49.33 -7.77 39.58
C THR A 185 -49.58 -7.99 38.08
N GLU A 186 -48.58 -8.50 37.36
CA GLU A 186 -48.75 -9.01 35.98
C GLU A 186 -48.05 -10.37 35.78
N ALA A 187 -48.16 -11.24 36.78
CA ALA A 187 -47.76 -12.66 36.69
C ALA A 187 -48.85 -13.57 36.10
N ALA A 188 -49.92 -13.02 35.51
CA ALA A 188 -51.05 -13.80 35.03
C ALA A 188 -51.63 -13.22 33.74
N THR A 189 -50.91 -13.38 32.62
CA THR A 189 -51.49 -13.50 31.26
C THR A 189 -50.35 -13.83 30.30
N GLY A 190 -50.29 -15.10 29.90
CA GLY A 190 -49.24 -15.62 29.04
C GLY A 190 -49.32 -15.07 27.62
N ARG A 191 -48.31 -14.26 27.26
CA ARG A 191 -47.75 -14.20 25.90
C ARG A 191 -46.23 -14.14 26.04
N LYS A 192 -45.55 -15.29 25.89
CA LYS A 192 -44.09 -15.35 25.81
C LYS A 192 -43.65 -14.63 24.53
N VAL A 193 -42.97 -13.50 24.69
CA VAL A 193 -42.16 -12.87 23.64
C VAL A 193 -41.15 -13.92 23.20
N GLY A 194 -41.22 -14.36 21.95
CA GLY A 194 -40.25 -15.32 21.42
C GLY A 194 -38.87 -14.68 21.38
N ASP A 195 -37.94 -15.16 22.20
CA ASP A 195 -36.53 -14.73 22.23
C ASP A 195 -35.88 -14.97 20.85
N CYS A 196 -35.97 -13.95 20.01
CA CYS A 196 -35.27 -13.89 18.73
C CYS A 196 -33.91 -13.24 18.99
N GLN A 197 -32.86 -14.05 19.01
CA GLN A 197 -31.50 -13.59 19.25
C GLN A 197 -30.54 -14.19 18.22
N GLY A 198 -29.37 -13.60 18.12
CA GLY A 198 -28.33 -14.04 17.21
C GLY A 198 -27.01 -13.32 17.48
N VAL A 199 -26.03 -13.47 16.60
CA VAL A 199 -24.71 -12.83 16.70
C VAL A 199 -24.40 -11.94 15.50
N PHE A 200 -23.61 -10.89 15.74
CA PHE A 200 -22.96 -10.14 14.67
C PHE A 200 -21.76 -10.94 14.12
N SER A 201 -21.62 -10.95 12.79
CA SER A 201 -20.54 -11.63 12.06
C SER A 201 -20.12 -10.82 10.82
N GLY A 202 -19.11 -11.30 10.08
CA GLY A 202 -18.68 -10.65 8.83
C GLY A 202 -17.82 -9.39 9.03
N ILE A 203 -17.41 -9.07 10.27
CA ILE A 203 -16.44 -8.00 10.51
C ILE A 203 -15.05 -8.56 10.17
N PRO A 204 -14.34 -8.02 9.15
CA PRO A 204 -13.06 -8.56 8.72
C PRO A 204 -12.01 -8.34 9.81
N GLU A 205 -11.19 -9.37 10.03
CA GLU A 205 -10.01 -9.25 10.88
C GLU A 205 -9.08 -8.14 10.38
N THR A 206 -8.41 -7.48 11.31
CA THR A 206 -7.50 -6.39 10.98
C THR A 206 -6.07 -6.74 11.37
N PRO A 207 -5.07 -6.41 10.54
CA PRO A 207 -3.68 -6.64 10.90
C PRO A 207 -3.30 -5.90 12.18
N VAL A 208 -2.51 -6.57 13.03
CA VAL A 208 -1.96 -5.99 14.26
C VAL A 208 -1.23 -4.68 13.97
N ILE A 209 -1.42 -3.70 14.85
CA ILE A 209 -0.76 -2.41 14.73
C ILE A 209 0.55 -2.43 15.52
N ILE A 210 1.66 -2.70 14.83
CA ILE A 210 3.00 -2.52 15.41
C ILE A 210 3.40 -1.06 15.21
N ARG A 211 3.50 -0.30 16.30
CA ARG A 211 4.02 1.08 16.28
C ARG A 211 5.37 1.14 16.98
N LEU A 212 6.40 1.51 16.23
CA LEU A 212 7.76 1.63 16.73
C LEU A 212 8.15 3.11 16.89
N ARG A 213 8.86 3.39 17.97
CA ARG A 213 9.45 4.67 18.34
C ARG A 213 10.96 4.50 18.52
N ARG A 214 11.68 5.61 18.55
CA ARG A 214 13.09 5.62 18.92
C ARG A 214 13.24 5.00 20.31
N THR A 215 14.27 4.18 20.48
CA THR A 215 14.59 3.34 21.64
C THR A 215 13.68 2.13 21.88
N ASP A 216 12.64 1.91 21.07
CA ASP A 216 11.88 0.66 21.16
C ASP A 216 12.76 -0.54 20.76
N LEU A 217 12.44 -1.69 21.34
CA LEU A 217 13.02 -2.97 20.98
C LEU A 217 12.09 -3.71 20.02
N LEU A 218 12.67 -4.31 18.99
CA LEU A 218 11.98 -5.14 17.98
C LEU A 218 12.76 -6.44 17.84
N LEU A 219 12.12 -7.58 18.09
CA LEU A 219 12.68 -8.89 17.81
C LEU A 219 12.43 -9.26 16.34
N LEU A 220 13.48 -9.31 15.53
CA LEU A 220 13.44 -9.84 14.17
C LEU A 220 13.64 -11.36 14.22
N THR A 221 12.62 -12.15 13.90
CA THR A 221 12.65 -13.62 14.09
C THR A 221 13.10 -14.37 12.82
N LYS A 222 13.75 -15.53 13.03
CA LYS A 222 14.09 -16.50 11.97
C LYS A 222 12.85 -17.22 11.45
N ASP A 223 11.99 -17.63 12.37
CA ASP A 223 10.77 -18.36 12.06
C ASP A 223 9.71 -17.42 11.50
N HIS A 224 8.89 -17.94 10.58
CA HIS A 224 7.74 -17.24 9.98
C HIS A 224 6.56 -17.09 10.95
N LEU A 225 6.84 -16.57 12.15
CA LEU A 225 5.83 -16.28 13.16
C LEU A 225 5.01 -15.05 12.75
N PRO A 226 3.68 -15.05 13.00
CA PRO A 226 2.85 -13.87 12.83
C PRO A 226 3.37 -12.73 13.70
N ALA A 227 3.56 -11.54 13.11
CA ALA A 227 4.11 -10.39 13.83
C ALA A 227 3.16 -9.92 14.94
N GLN A 228 3.68 -9.59 16.13
CA GLN A 228 2.90 -9.09 17.26
C GLN A 228 3.45 -7.76 17.79
N ALA A 229 2.56 -6.97 18.40
CA ALA A 229 2.93 -5.73 19.07
C ALA A 229 3.63 -6.01 20.41
N ALA A 230 4.41 -5.02 20.86
CA ALA A 230 5.03 -5.09 22.17
C ALA A 230 3.97 -5.16 23.27
N THR A 231 4.18 -6.03 24.26
CA THR A 231 3.31 -6.10 25.43
C THR A 231 3.89 -5.29 26.58
N ARG A 232 3.01 -4.61 27.31
CA ARG A 232 3.37 -3.76 28.44
C ARG A 232 2.45 -4.06 29.62
N ASP A 233 2.95 -3.90 30.83
CA ASP A 233 2.14 -4.01 32.04
C ASP A 233 1.25 -2.77 32.24
N ALA A 234 0.51 -2.75 33.35
CA ALA A 234 -0.40 -1.66 33.71
C ALA A 234 0.32 -0.32 33.92
N ASP A 235 1.58 -0.36 34.36
CA ASP A 235 2.43 0.81 34.60
C ASP A 235 3.19 1.25 33.33
N GLY A 236 3.05 0.48 32.24
CA GLY A 236 3.63 0.78 30.93
C GLY A 236 5.04 0.25 30.72
N PHE A 237 5.58 -0.53 31.66
CA PHE A 237 6.87 -1.21 31.50
C PHE A 237 6.77 -2.30 30.44
N LEU A 238 7.85 -2.46 29.68
CA LEU A 238 7.93 -3.44 28.60
C LEU A 238 8.01 -4.85 29.19
N LEU A 239 7.03 -5.70 28.88
CA LEU A 239 7.03 -7.12 29.23
C LEU A 239 7.66 -7.95 28.12
N SER A 240 7.26 -7.70 26.87
CA SER A 240 7.88 -8.31 25.69
C SER A 240 8.01 -7.30 24.55
N PRO A 241 9.13 -7.33 23.79
CA PRO A 241 9.27 -6.49 22.61
C PRO A 241 8.25 -6.90 21.54
N ALA A 242 7.98 -5.98 20.60
CA ALA A 242 7.29 -6.37 19.38
C ALA A 242 8.16 -7.36 18.61
N HIS A 243 7.56 -8.26 17.82
CA HIS A 243 8.33 -9.13 16.94
C HIS A 243 7.77 -9.18 15.53
N ILE A 244 8.66 -9.43 14.57
CA ILE A 244 8.31 -9.62 13.17
C ILE A 244 9.30 -10.59 12.53
N SER A 245 8.84 -11.45 11.62
CA SER A 245 9.70 -12.42 10.96
C SER A 245 10.50 -11.80 9.81
N CYS A 246 11.66 -12.39 9.52
CA CYS A 246 12.46 -12.11 8.33
C CYS A 246 12.17 -13.17 7.26
N THR A 247 11.97 -12.77 6.01
CA THR A 247 11.71 -13.74 4.92
C THR A 247 12.93 -14.55 4.51
N LEU A 248 14.14 -14.17 4.96
CA LEU A 248 15.39 -14.86 4.64
C LEU A 248 16.17 -15.23 5.92
N PRO A 249 16.00 -16.46 6.43
CA PRO A 249 16.70 -16.92 7.64
C PRO A 249 18.24 -16.93 7.52
N LYS A 250 18.79 -17.06 6.31
CA LYS A 250 20.24 -17.03 6.07
C LYS A 250 20.90 -15.72 6.56
N VAL A 251 20.15 -14.63 6.66
CA VAL A 251 20.64 -13.37 7.26
C VAL A 251 21.25 -13.60 8.63
N PHE A 252 20.62 -14.42 9.48
CA PHE A 252 21.05 -14.62 10.86
C PHE A 252 22.33 -15.45 11.00
N GLU A 253 22.79 -16.13 9.95
CA GLU A 253 24.05 -16.89 9.94
C GLU A 253 25.28 -15.98 9.89
N VAL A 254 25.12 -14.78 9.31
CA VAL A 254 26.21 -13.82 9.07
C VAL A 254 26.00 -12.49 9.81
N LEU A 255 24.82 -12.26 10.38
CA LEU A 255 24.48 -11.06 11.15
C LEU A 255 25.35 -10.96 12.41
N ARG A 256 25.64 -9.72 12.83
CA ARG A 256 26.51 -9.43 13.98
C ARG A 256 25.87 -8.40 14.90
N VAL A 257 26.20 -8.44 16.18
CA VAL A 257 25.88 -7.35 17.12
C VAL A 257 26.54 -6.05 16.64
N GLY A 258 25.82 -4.93 16.73
CA GLY A 258 26.22 -3.61 16.20
C GLY A 258 25.87 -3.40 14.72
N GLN A 259 25.42 -4.43 14.00
CA GLN A 259 25.03 -4.31 12.59
C GLN A 259 23.82 -3.38 12.44
N GLN A 260 23.88 -2.47 11.46
CA GLN A 260 22.73 -1.63 11.12
C GLN A 260 21.71 -2.40 10.29
N VAL A 261 20.43 -2.10 10.52
CA VAL A 261 19.28 -2.66 9.82
C VAL A 261 18.34 -1.52 9.43
N TRP A 262 18.03 -1.40 8.14
CA TRP A 262 17.02 -0.47 7.65
C TRP A 262 15.73 -1.20 7.32
N ILE A 263 14.60 -0.60 7.69
CA ILE A 263 13.27 -1.21 7.54
C ILE A 263 12.31 -0.22 6.85
N ASP A 264 11.54 -0.72 5.88
CA ASP A 264 10.52 0.04 5.13
C ASP A 264 11.11 1.29 4.45
N ASP A 265 12.11 1.09 3.59
CA ASP A 265 12.81 2.12 2.82
C ASP A 265 13.40 3.24 3.71
N GLY A 266 14.03 2.84 4.83
CA GLY A 266 14.71 3.75 5.76
C GLY A 266 13.79 4.47 6.75
N LYS A 267 12.49 4.13 6.75
CA LYS A 267 11.52 4.68 7.71
C LYS A 267 11.86 4.35 9.17
N PHE A 268 12.50 3.20 9.37
CA PHE A 268 13.14 2.85 10.63
C PHE A 268 14.60 2.48 10.39
N GLY A 269 15.49 3.08 11.18
CA GLY A 269 16.85 2.61 11.38
C GLY A 269 16.93 1.88 12.72
N ALA A 270 17.62 0.75 12.73
CA ALA A 270 17.82 -0.07 13.90
C ALA A 270 19.24 -0.63 13.96
N GLU A 271 19.66 -1.01 15.15
CA GLU A 271 20.93 -1.67 15.40
C GLU A 271 20.70 -3.00 16.10
N VAL A 272 21.43 -4.03 15.69
CA VAL A 272 21.40 -5.33 16.35
C VAL A 272 22.04 -5.21 17.73
N MET A 273 21.24 -5.36 18.78
CA MET A 273 21.71 -5.36 20.17
C MET A 273 22.20 -6.74 20.61
N GLU A 274 21.48 -7.78 20.19
CA GLU A 274 21.70 -9.15 20.64
C GLU A 274 21.24 -10.14 19.55
N LEU A 275 21.95 -11.26 19.43
CA LEU A 275 21.54 -12.41 18.62
C LEU A 275 21.07 -13.51 19.57
N THR A 276 19.86 -14.00 19.34
CA THR A 276 19.22 -15.03 20.16
C THR A 276 18.94 -16.28 19.32
N GLU A 277 18.53 -17.37 19.97
CA GLU A 277 18.07 -18.56 19.25
C GLU A 277 16.92 -18.22 18.29
N ALA A 278 15.96 -17.41 18.74
CA ALA A 278 14.80 -16.99 17.97
C ALA A 278 15.11 -16.01 16.81
N GLY A 279 16.22 -15.26 16.88
CA GLY A 279 16.55 -14.26 15.86
C GLY A 279 17.50 -13.17 16.34
N ALA A 280 17.16 -11.90 16.10
CA ALA A 280 17.96 -10.74 16.44
C ALA A 280 17.12 -9.69 17.16
N LEU A 281 17.55 -9.27 18.34
CA LEU A 281 16.94 -8.16 19.06
C LEU A 281 17.51 -6.86 18.51
N LEU A 282 16.64 -6.04 17.92
CA LEU A 282 16.97 -4.76 17.32
C LEU A 282 16.56 -3.62 18.24
N LYS A 283 17.39 -2.59 18.36
CA LYS A 283 17.03 -1.32 18.98
C LYS A 283 16.80 -0.28 17.91
N ILE A 284 15.61 0.31 17.88
CA ILE A 284 15.27 1.38 16.94
C ILE A 284 16.06 2.64 17.31
N ASN A 285 16.98 3.06 16.45
CA ASN A 285 17.82 4.24 16.67
C ASN A 285 17.36 5.45 15.84
N SER A 286 16.59 5.23 14.77
CA SER A 286 16.04 6.27 13.88
C SER A 286 14.58 5.99 13.51
N CYS A 287 13.71 6.99 13.69
CA CYS A 287 12.34 6.99 13.16
C CYS A 287 11.76 8.41 13.21
N ARG A 288 10.63 8.66 12.53
CA ARG A 288 9.92 9.96 12.62
C ARG A 288 9.47 10.30 14.06
N PRO A 289 9.33 11.59 14.42
CA PRO A 289 8.78 12.00 15.71
C PRO A 289 7.43 11.35 16.01
N GLY A 290 7.24 10.88 17.25
CA GLY A 290 6.03 10.16 17.68
C GLY A 290 5.89 8.73 17.13
N GLY A 291 6.90 8.22 16.43
CA GLY A 291 6.95 6.86 15.90
C GLY A 291 6.10 6.62 14.66
N ALA A 292 6.25 5.44 14.08
CA ALA A 292 5.62 5.02 12.84
C ALA A 292 5.04 3.61 12.95
N ARG A 293 4.05 3.31 12.10
CA ARG A 293 3.50 1.95 11.96
C ARG A 293 4.45 1.12 11.11
N LEU A 294 4.87 -0.03 11.61
CA LEU A 294 5.49 -1.08 10.84
C LEU A 294 4.37 -1.91 10.19
N LEU A 295 4.55 -2.25 8.92
CA LEU A 295 3.61 -3.08 8.17
C LEU A 295 4.30 -4.38 7.77
N GLY A 296 3.53 -5.38 7.34
CA GLY A 296 4.07 -6.60 6.78
C GLY A 296 4.67 -6.39 5.38
N ASN A 297 5.47 -7.35 4.93
CA ASN A 297 6.07 -7.38 3.59
C ASN A 297 6.92 -6.15 3.23
N LYS A 298 7.53 -5.50 4.23
CA LYS A 298 8.39 -4.32 4.05
C LYS A 298 9.84 -4.71 3.83
N GLY A 299 10.55 -3.92 3.03
CA GLY A 299 11.97 -4.19 2.74
C GLY A 299 12.83 -4.16 4.01
N LEU A 300 13.79 -5.08 4.07
CA LEU A 300 14.87 -5.10 5.05
C LEU A 300 16.18 -4.98 4.29
N ASN A 301 17.03 -4.04 4.71
CA ASN A 301 18.36 -3.85 4.16
C ASN A 301 19.40 -4.00 5.28
N PHE A 302 20.50 -4.66 4.97
CA PHE A 302 21.56 -4.98 5.91
C PHE A 302 22.89 -4.52 5.31
N PRO A 303 23.23 -3.21 5.45
CA PRO A 303 24.44 -2.65 4.86
C PRO A 303 25.68 -3.49 5.13
N ASP A 304 26.49 -3.74 4.11
CA ASP A 304 27.73 -4.54 4.18
C ASP A 304 27.58 -6.03 4.51
N LEU A 305 26.35 -6.55 4.68
CA LEU A 305 26.12 -7.95 4.96
C LEU A 305 26.28 -8.81 3.69
N LYS A 306 27.23 -9.75 3.72
CA LYS A 306 27.48 -10.67 2.60
C LYS A 306 26.72 -11.97 2.80
N LEU A 307 25.68 -12.18 1.98
CA LEU A 307 24.83 -13.37 2.06
C LEU A 307 25.25 -14.50 1.11
N ASP A 308 26.09 -14.20 0.12
CA ASP A 308 26.57 -15.12 -0.93
C ASP A 308 25.44 -16.04 -1.42
N LEU A 309 24.39 -15.38 -1.94
CA LEU A 309 23.23 -16.02 -2.55
C LEU A 309 23.51 -16.24 -4.04
N PRO A 310 22.88 -17.25 -4.68
CA PRO A 310 22.91 -17.37 -6.13
C PRO A 310 22.33 -16.11 -6.78
N GLY A 311 22.65 -15.88 -8.05
CA GLY A 311 22.14 -14.73 -8.80
C GLY A 311 20.62 -14.79 -9.00
N LEU A 312 20.05 -15.99 -9.11
CA LEU A 312 18.63 -16.20 -9.33
C LEU A 312 17.97 -16.97 -8.18
N ALA A 313 16.86 -16.45 -7.69
CA ALA A 313 16.01 -17.17 -6.77
C ALA A 313 15.11 -18.19 -7.50
N GLN A 314 14.54 -19.13 -6.76
CA GLN A 314 13.63 -20.14 -7.33
C GLN A 314 12.40 -19.52 -8.00
N HIS A 315 11.88 -18.42 -7.44
CA HIS A 315 10.75 -17.70 -8.02
C HIS A 315 11.16 -16.91 -9.28
N ASP A 316 12.42 -16.49 -9.40
CA ASP A 316 12.92 -15.86 -10.63
C ASP A 316 13.00 -16.88 -11.77
N LEU A 317 13.48 -18.10 -11.50
CA LEU A 317 13.47 -19.19 -12.48
C LEU A 317 12.04 -19.54 -12.94
N ALA A 318 11.07 -19.50 -12.04
CA ALA A 318 9.66 -19.67 -12.39
C ALA A 318 9.13 -18.50 -13.23
N ALA A 319 9.50 -17.26 -12.89
CA ALA A 319 9.12 -16.07 -13.66
C ALA A 319 9.72 -16.09 -15.07
N LEU A 320 10.99 -16.47 -15.23
CA LEU A 320 11.67 -16.57 -16.52
C LEU A 320 10.92 -17.49 -17.50
N LYS A 321 10.41 -18.63 -17.03
CA LYS A 321 9.59 -19.54 -17.86
C LYS A 321 8.35 -18.86 -18.46
N VAL A 322 7.81 -17.85 -17.77
CA VAL A 322 6.62 -17.12 -18.23
C VAL A 322 7.00 -15.92 -19.10
N LEU A 323 8.11 -15.26 -18.79
CA LEU A 323 8.52 -13.98 -19.39
C LEU A 323 9.29 -14.13 -20.70
N VAL A 324 10.14 -15.16 -20.83
CA VAL A 324 10.95 -15.38 -22.03
C VAL A 324 10.06 -15.47 -23.27
N GLY A 325 10.39 -14.70 -24.30
CA GLY A 325 9.59 -14.58 -25.53
C GLY A 325 8.34 -13.71 -25.44
N LYS A 326 8.04 -13.11 -24.28
CA LYS A 326 6.87 -12.22 -24.08
C LYS A 326 7.23 -10.79 -23.71
N VAL A 327 8.49 -10.53 -23.37
CA VAL A 327 9.01 -9.22 -22.99
C VAL A 327 10.32 -8.94 -23.72
N GLU A 328 10.54 -7.66 -24.04
CA GLU A 328 11.77 -7.20 -24.68
C GLU A 328 12.92 -7.04 -23.69
N VAL A 329 12.64 -6.82 -22.40
CA VAL A 329 13.69 -6.56 -21.42
C VAL A 329 13.42 -7.31 -20.12
N ILE A 330 14.48 -7.90 -19.58
CA ILE A 330 14.49 -8.50 -18.25
C ILE A 330 15.33 -7.63 -17.31
N GLY A 331 14.70 -7.11 -16.26
CA GLY A 331 15.37 -6.42 -15.16
C GLY A 331 15.94 -7.42 -14.17
N PHE A 332 17.25 -7.46 -14.01
CA PHE A 332 17.94 -8.38 -13.12
C PHE A 332 18.23 -7.73 -11.77
N SER A 333 17.32 -7.93 -10.81
CA SER A 333 17.44 -7.39 -9.44
C SER A 333 18.50 -8.12 -8.61
N TYR A 334 19.15 -7.39 -7.70
CA TYR A 334 20.18 -7.85 -6.77
C TYR A 334 21.34 -8.60 -7.43
N VAL A 335 21.69 -8.22 -8.67
CA VAL A 335 22.91 -8.69 -9.32
C VAL A 335 24.12 -8.14 -8.59
N GLU A 336 25.08 -8.99 -8.23
CA GLU A 336 26.26 -8.58 -7.46
C GLU A 336 27.59 -8.96 -8.12
N THR A 337 27.60 -9.92 -9.05
CA THR A 337 28.83 -10.49 -9.61
C THR A 337 28.66 -10.87 -11.09
N ALA A 338 29.79 -11.03 -11.80
CA ALA A 338 29.81 -11.62 -13.13
C ALA A 338 29.20 -13.03 -13.17
N ALA A 339 29.37 -13.81 -12.10
CA ALA A 339 28.78 -15.15 -11.99
C ALA A 339 27.24 -15.11 -12.02
N HIS A 340 26.61 -14.15 -11.35
CA HIS A 340 25.16 -13.97 -11.39
C HIS A 340 24.67 -13.70 -12.83
N VAL A 341 25.40 -12.89 -13.59
CA VAL A 341 25.09 -12.63 -15.01
C VAL A 341 25.20 -13.92 -15.82
N CYS A 342 26.27 -14.69 -15.63
CA CYS A 342 26.45 -15.98 -16.30
C CYS A 342 25.32 -16.97 -15.95
N GLU A 343 24.85 -17.01 -14.71
CA GLU A 343 23.70 -17.82 -14.29
C GLU A 343 22.42 -17.44 -15.03
N LEU A 344 22.12 -16.13 -15.13
CA LEU A 344 20.98 -15.64 -15.89
C LEU A 344 21.08 -15.99 -17.37
N LEU A 345 22.24 -15.76 -18.00
CA LEU A 345 22.46 -16.11 -19.40
C LEU A 345 22.30 -17.60 -19.65
N ALA A 346 22.80 -18.45 -18.75
CA ALA A 346 22.63 -19.90 -18.84
C ALA A 346 21.15 -20.32 -18.68
N ALA A 347 20.42 -19.69 -17.76
CA ALA A 347 18.99 -19.93 -17.59
C ALA A 347 18.19 -19.55 -18.85
N LEU A 348 18.49 -18.39 -19.45
CA LEU A 348 17.87 -17.93 -20.69
C LEU A 348 18.19 -18.85 -21.87
N ALA A 349 19.45 -19.29 -22.01
CA ALA A 349 19.85 -20.22 -23.06
C ALA A 349 19.09 -21.55 -23.00
N ARG A 350 18.92 -22.11 -21.79
CA ARG A 350 18.14 -23.33 -21.56
C ARG A 350 16.67 -23.18 -21.96
N LEU A 351 16.06 -22.04 -21.65
CA LEU A 351 14.67 -21.76 -21.99
C LEU A 351 14.46 -21.42 -23.48
N GLY A 352 15.47 -20.85 -24.13
CA GLY A 352 15.47 -20.52 -25.55
C GLY A 352 15.79 -21.70 -26.49
N GLY A 353 16.07 -22.90 -25.96
CA GLY A 353 16.34 -24.10 -26.76
C GLY A 353 17.71 -24.13 -27.45
N ALA A 354 18.66 -23.28 -27.05
CA ALA A 354 20.02 -23.28 -27.60
C ALA A 354 20.88 -24.32 -26.85
N GLY A 355 21.18 -25.43 -27.52
CA GLY A 355 21.88 -26.59 -26.97
C GLY A 355 23.38 -26.42 -26.74
N ASP A 356 24.00 -25.31 -27.13
CA ASP A 356 25.42 -25.06 -26.90
C ASP A 356 25.71 -23.57 -26.67
N VAL A 357 26.74 -23.32 -25.86
CA VAL A 357 27.22 -22.02 -25.39
C VAL A 357 27.47 -21.05 -26.54
N GLY A 358 26.79 -19.89 -26.57
CA GLY A 358 27.34 -18.75 -27.31
C GLY A 358 26.39 -17.61 -27.65
N VAL A 359 25.15 -17.87 -28.06
CA VAL A 359 24.25 -16.80 -28.53
C VAL A 359 22.82 -17.21 -28.19
N ILE A 360 22.10 -16.36 -27.44
CA ILE A 360 20.66 -16.53 -27.24
C ILE A 360 20.04 -16.52 -28.64
N ALA A 361 19.55 -17.68 -29.07
CA ALA A 361 18.97 -17.88 -30.40
C ALA A 361 17.88 -16.81 -30.63
N LYS A 362 18.17 -15.86 -31.52
CA LYS A 362 17.24 -14.82 -31.98
C LYS A 362 16.62 -13.93 -30.86
N GLY A 363 17.41 -12.99 -30.36
CA GLY A 363 17.38 -11.66 -30.96
C GLY A 363 16.55 -10.52 -30.33
N ASP A 364 15.72 -10.70 -29.30
CA ASP A 364 14.87 -9.58 -28.82
C ASP A 364 14.90 -9.27 -27.30
N THR A 365 15.43 -10.15 -26.44
CA THR A 365 15.42 -9.89 -25.00
C THR A 365 16.72 -9.28 -24.50
N GLY A 366 16.68 -7.98 -24.17
CA GLY A 366 17.75 -7.26 -23.49
C GLY A 366 17.74 -7.51 -21.98
N ILE A 367 18.88 -7.26 -21.34
CA ILE A 367 19.04 -7.36 -19.89
C ILE A 367 19.38 -5.99 -19.31
N ILE A 368 18.69 -5.61 -18.24
CA ILE A 368 19.03 -4.45 -17.42
C ILE A 368 19.53 -4.96 -16.07
N ALA A 369 20.83 -4.79 -15.79
CA ALA A 369 21.40 -5.08 -14.47
C ALA A 369 21.02 -3.97 -13.49
N LYS A 370 20.35 -4.31 -12.39
CA LYS A 370 19.94 -3.35 -11.36
C LYS A 370 21.02 -3.26 -10.29
N ILE A 371 21.69 -2.11 -10.22
CA ILE A 371 22.75 -1.87 -9.24
C ILE A 371 22.09 -1.39 -7.95
N GLU A 372 21.83 -2.35 -7.07
CA GLU A 372 21.07 -2.19 -5.82
C GLU A 372 21.96 -2.33 -4.57
N THR A 373 23.17 -2.90 -4.70
CA THR A 373 24.07 -3.16 -3.57
C THR A 373 25.46 -2.55 -3.78
N PRO A 374 26.24 -2.32 -2.70
CA PRO A 374 27.60 -1.81 -2.81
C PRO A 374 28.54 -2.82 -3.48
N ARG A 375 28.21 -4.12 -3.39
CA ARG A 375 28.95 -5.19 -4.07
C ARG A 375 28.71 -5.14 -5.58
N ALA A 376 27.47 -4.94 -6.00
CA ALA A 376 27.12 -4.73 -7.41
C ALA A 376 27.90 -3.54 -8.00
N PHE A 377 27.96 -2.44 -7.26
CA PHE A 377 28.70 -1.25 -7.67
C PHE A 377 30.22 -1.53 -7.80
N ARG A 378 30.84 -2.15 -6.79
CA ARG A 378 32.28 -2.51 -6.86
C ARG A 378 32.61 -3.44 -8.01
N ASN A 379 31.69 -4.33 -8.36
CA ASN A 379 31.86 -5.31 -9.44
C ASN A 379 31.26 -4.85 -10.77
N LEU A 380 30.89 -3.57 -10.91
CA LEU A 380 30.12 -3.08 -12.07
C LEU A 380 30.82 -3.37 -13.41
N ALA A 381 32.13 -3.18 -13.47
CA ALA A 381 32.93 -3.46 -14.66
C ALA A 381 32.88 -4.96 -15.02
N GLU A 382 33.03 -5.85 -14.05
CA GLU A 382 32.97 -7.30 -14.26
C GLU A 382 31.56 -7.76 -14.68
N ILE A 383 30.52 -7.22 -14.04
CA ILE A 383 29.12 -7.47 -14.39
C ILE A 383 28.85 -7.06 -15.85
N ALA A 384 29.30 -5.87 -16.24
CA ALA A 384 29.20 -5.38 -17.61
C ALA A 384 29.93 -6.30 -18.59
N LEU A 385 31.20 -6.61 -18.35
CA LEU A 385 32.02 -7.47 -19.22
C LEU A 385 31.42 -8.87 -19.38
N ALA A 386 30.78 -9.42 -18.35
CA ALA A 386 30.13 -10.73 -18.41
C ALA A 386 28.92 -10.79 -19.36
N ALA A 387 28.27 -9.64 -19.63
CA ALA A 387 27.13 -9.53 -20.53
C ALA A 387 27.48 -8.95 -21.90
N MET A 388 28.47 -8.06 -21.97
CA MET A 388 28.86 -7.35 -23.19
C MET A 388 29.19 -8.33 -24.32
N GLY A 389 28.69 -8.02 -25.51
CA GLY A 389 28.88 -8.84 -26.72
C GLY A 389 28.05 -10.14 -26.75
N ARG A 390 27.33 -10.48 -25.68
CA ARG A 390 26.48 -11.69 -25.62
C ARG A 390 25.00 -11.37 -25.78
N VAL A 391 24.55 -10.24 -25.22
CA VAL A 391 23.16 -9.77 -25.26
C VAL A 391 23.10 -8.24 -25.29
N PRO A 392 22.00 -7.63 -25.77
CA PRO A 392 21.73 -6.22 -25.49
C PRO A 392 21.69 -6.00 -23.97
N PHE A 393 22.56 -5.13 -23.47
CA PHE A 393 22.78 -4.97 -22.04
C PHE A 393 22.76 -3.49 -21.64
N GLY A 394 22.13 -3.19 -20.51
CA GLY A 394 22.12 -1.88 -19.88
C GLY A 394 22.14 -1.98 -18.37
N ILE A 395 22.21 -0.83 -17.72
CA ILE A 395 22.31 -0.73 -16.26
C ILE A 395 21.15 0.13 -15.75
N MET A 396 20.61 -0.21 -14.58
CA MET A 396 19.70 0.64 -13.84
C MET A 396 20.37 1.08 -12.54
N ILE A 397 20.41 2.39 -12.30
CA ILE A 397 20.79 2.94 -10.99
C ILE A 397 19.57 2.83 -10.08
N ALA A 398 19.48 1.72 -9.34
CA ALA A 398 18.33 1.41 -8.51
C ALA A 398 18.49 2.06 -7.12
N ARG A 399 18.35 3.39 -7.11
CA ARG A 399 18.70 4.27 -5.98
C ARG A 399 17.97 3.95 -4.68
N GLY A 400 16.74 3.42 -4.72
CA GLY A 400 15.95 3.09 -3.53
C GLY A 400 16.67 2.13 -2.59
N ASP A 401 16.99 0.92 -3.07
CA ASP A 401 17.72 -0.07 -2.27
C ASP A 401 19.20 0.31 -2.11
N LEU A 402 19.82 0.86 -3.17
CA LEU A 402 21.23 1.27 -3.11
C LEU A 402 21.48 2.32 -2.03
N ALA A 403 20.59 3.30 -1.87
CA ALA A 403 20.69 4.33 -0.82
C ALA A 403 20.65 3.74 0.59
N MET A 404 19.88 2.67 0.80
CA MET A 404 19.81 2.00 2.10
C MET A 404 21.11 1.29 2.42
N GLU A 405 21.80 0.77 1.40
CA GLU A 405 23.04 0.02 1.57
C GLU A 405 24.29 0.91 1.65
N VAL A 406 24.43 1.93 0.78
CA VAL A 406 25.62 2.82 0.79
C VAL A 406 25.45 4.08 1.65
N GLY A 407 24.23 4.40 2.06
CA GLY A 407 23.88 5.64 2.74
C GLY A 407 23.56 6.80 1.77
N PRO A 408 22.76 7.79 2.21
CA PRO A 408 22.27 8.85 1.34
C PRO A 408 23.36 9.79 0.83
N GLU A 409 24.38 10.09 1.65
CA GLU A 409 25.50 10.96 1.24
C GLU A 409 26.32 10.30 0.13
N ARG A 410 26.64 9.01 0.31
CA ARG A 410 27.46 8.27 -0.65
C ARG A 410 26.70 7.91 -1.92
N LEU A 411 25.39 7.80 -1.88
CA LEU A 411 24.56 7.58 -3.07
C LEU A 411 24.80 8.64 -4.15
N VAL A 412 24.98 9.91 -3.75
CA VAL A 412 25.18 11.03 -4.67
C VAL A 412 26.50 10.90 -5.44
N GLU A 413 27.54 10.35 -4.80
CA GLU A 413 28.82 10.02 -5.42
C GLU A 413 28.69 8.76 -6.32
N VAL A 414 28.16 7.67 -5.77
CA VAL A 414 28.05 6.38 -6.45
C VAL A 414 27.26 6.46 -7.75
N GLN A 415 26.17 7.23 -7.79
CA GLN A 415 25.41 7.42 -9.03
C GLN A 415 26.25 8.08 -10.14
N GLU A 416 27.13 9.02 -9.78
CA GLU A 416 27.98 9.71 -10.76
C GLU A 416 29.07 8.78 -11.30
N GLU A 417 29.65 7.95 -10.43
CA GLU A 417 30.61 6.93 -10.82
C GLU A 417 29.98 5.86 -11.73
N ILE A 418 28.77 5.40 -11.44
CA ILE A 418 28.03 4.48 -12.31
C ILE A 418 27.82 5.10 -13.70
N LEU A 419 27.41 6.37 -13.76
CA LEU A 419 27.26 7.07 -15.04
C LEU A 419 28.59 7.19 -15.80
N TRP A 420 29.73 7.43 -15.12
CA TRP A 420 31.04 7.50 -15.77
C TRP A 420 31.43 6.17 -16.39
N LEU A 421 31.31 5.08 -15.62
CA LEU A 421 31.64 3.74 -16.07
C LEU A 421 30.74 3.32 -17.24
N ALA A 422 29.44 3.59 -17.15
CA ALA A 422 28.50 3.27 -18.22
C ALA A 422 28.76 4.09 -19.48
N GLU A 423 29.06 5.39 -19.36
CA GLU A 423 29.40 6.22 -20.53
C GLU A 423 30.68 5.74 -21.21
N ALA A 424 31.72 5.41 -20.45
CA ALA A 424 32.96 4.85 -20.96
C ALA A 424 32.77 3.47 -21.64
N ALA A 425 31.88 2.63 -21.09
CA ALA A 425 31.56 1.32 -21.64
C ALA A 425 30.48 1.35 -22.74
N HIS A 426 29.96 2.53 -23.10
CA HIS A 426 28.84 2.72 -24.03
C HIS A 426 27.57 1.94 -23.63
N LEU A 427 27.32 1.78 -22.32
CA LEU A 427 26.15 1.11 -21.79
C LEU A 427 25.00 2.11 -21.55
N PRO A 428 23.77 1.80 -21.99
CA PRO A 428 22.62 2.62 -21.66
C PRO A 428 22.28 2.50 -20.16
N VAL A 429 21.94 3.63 -19.55
CA VAL A 429 21.59 3.74 -18.14
C VAL A 429 20.12 4.13 -17.99
N ILE A 430 19.44 3.48 -17.04
CA ILE A 430 18.14 3.88 -16.53
C ILE A 430 18.33 4.59 -15.19
N TRP A 431 17.97 5.86 -15.13
CA TRP A 431 17.88 6.67 -13.91
C TRP A 431 16.59 6.32 -13.17
N ALA A 432 16.69 5.52 -12.11
CA ALA A 432 15.54 4.87 -11.51
C ALA A 432 15.30 5.20 -10.05
N THR A 433 14.04 4.93 -9.66
CA THR A 433 13.46 5.09 -8.32
C THR A 433 13.37 6.53 -7.82
N GLN A 434 12.27 6.86 -7.14
CA GLN A 434 12.06 8.16 -6.47
C GLN A 434 12.10 9.44 -7.34
N VAL A 435 12.13 9.31 -8.67
CA VAL A 435 11.97 10.45 -9.58
C VAL A 435 10.52 10.93 -9.53
N LEU A 436 10.30 12.20 -9.15
CA LEU A 436 8.96 12.80 -9.03
C LEU A 436 7.98 11.96 -8.17
N GLU A 437 8.49 11.31 -7.12
CA GLU A 437 7.75 10.35 -6.28
C GLU A 437 6.53 10.99 -5.61
N MET A 438 6.71 12.17 -5.00
CA MET A 438 5.64 12.92 -4.35
C MET A 438 4.60 13.40 -5.35
N LEU A 439 5.04 13.80 -6.54
CA LEU A 439 4.12 14.19 -7.61
C LEU A 439 3.30 12.98 -8.06
N ALA A 440 3.92 11.85 -8.36
CA ALA A 440 3.22 10.64 -8.81
C ALA A 440 2.26 10.09 -7.73
N LYS A 441 2.67 10.07 -6.45
CA LYS A 441 1.88 9.50 -5.36
C LYS A 441 0.85 10.44 -4.75
N LYS A 442 1.15 11.73 -4.62
CA LYS A 442 0.35 12.70 -3.87
C LYS A 442 -0.11 13.91 -4.70
N GLY A 443 0.35 14.04 -5.94
CA GLY A 443 0.01 15.18 -6.80
C GLY A 443 0.70 16.48 -6.38
N VAL A 444 1.72 16.40 -5.52
CA VAL A 444 2.42 17.57 -4.97
C VAL A 444 3.78 17.71 -5.62
N VAL A 445 4.05 18.88 -6.17
CA VAL A 445 5.35 19.23 -6.77
C VAL A 445 6.38 19.51 -5.66
N SER A 446 7.57 18.93 -5.81
CA SER A 446 8.70 19.10 -4.89
C SER A 446 9.91 19.66 -5.63
N ARG A 447 10.49 20.77 -5.16
CA ARG A 447 11.66 21.40 -5.82
C ARG A 447 12.89 20.46 -5.90
N PRO A 448 13.25 19.71 -4.83
CA PRO A 448 14.28 18.69 -4.94
C PRO A 448 14.00 17.64 -6.03
N GLU A 449 12.75 17.16 -6.16
CA GLU A 449 12.41 16.15 -7.16
C GLU A 449 12.46 16.68 -8.60
N LEU A 450 12.11 17.96 -8.81
CA LEU A 450 12.26 18.60 -10.12
C LEU A 450 13.74 18.69 -10.53
N THR A 451 14.62 19.00 -9.57
CA THR A 451 16.06 19.07 -9.80
C THR A 451 16.61 17.69 -10.11
N ASP A 452 16.17 16.66 -9.35
CA ASP A 452 16.53 15.27 -9.61
C ASP A 452 16.08 14.81 -11.02
N ALA A 453 14.85 15.10 -11.41
CA ALA A 453 14.33 14.79 -12.74
C ALA A 453 15.14 15.48 -13.85
N ALA A 454 15.56 16.72 -13.64
CA ALA A 454 16.42 17.45 -14.58
C ALA A 454 17.80 16.80 -14.73
N MET A 455 18.36 16.26 -13.65
CA MET A 455 19.63 15.52 -13.67
C MET A 455 19.51 14.19 -14.43
N GLY A 456 18.31 13.59 -14.47
CA GLY A 456 18.01 12.38 -15.22
C GLY A 456 18.33 12.47 -16.73
N VAL A 457 18.44 13.68 -17.30
CA VAL A 457 18.87 13.91 -18.71
C VAL A 457 20.26 13.34 -19.02
N ARG A 458 21.05 13.02 -17.99
CA ARG A 458 22.36 12.38 -18.10
C ARG A 458 22.29 10.91 -18.49
N ALA A 459 21.15 10.27 -18.28
CA ALA A 459 20.89 8.87 -18.58
C ALA A 459 20.08 8.72 -19.88
N GLU A 460 20.10 7.53 -20.49
CA GLU A 460 19.31 7.21 -21.68
C GLU A 460 17.81 7.11 -21.38
N CYS A 461 17.45 6.77 -20.15
CA CYS A 461 16.06 6.61 -19.73
C CYS A 461 15.87 7.06 -18.27
N VAL A 462 14.68 7.56 -17.96
CA VAL A 462 14.26 7.92 -16.61
C VAL A 462 13.00 7.12 -16.24
N MET A 463 13.02 6.44 -15.10
CA MET A 463 11.91 5.63 -14.62
C MET A 463 11.06 6.38 -13.59
N LEU A 464 9.74 6.32 -13.74
CA LEU A 464 8.76 6.78 -12.75
C LEU A 464 8.10 5.59 -12.04
N ASN A 465 7.90 5.73 -10.73
CA ASN A 465 7.13 4.77 -9.94
C ASN A 465 5.61 4.99 -10.11
N LYS A 466 4.82 3.94 -9.85
CA LYS A 466 3.35 4.02 -9.93
C LYS A 466 2.75 5.01 -8.92
N GLY A 467 1.67 5.68 -9.32
CA GLY A 467 0.86 6.50 -8.42
C GLY A 467 -0.39 7.06 -9.11
N PRO A 468 -1.39 7.52 -8.35
CA PRO A 468 -2.66 8.02 -8.89
C PRO A 468 -2.51 9.27 -9.78
N PHE A 469 -1.37 9.97 -9.72
CA PHE A 469 -1.08 11.15 -10.52
C PHE A 469 0.03 10.90 -11.55
N ILE A 470 0.19 9.66 -12.01
CA ILE A 470 1.27 9.27 -12.93
C ILE A 470 1.27 10.07 -14.24
N GLU A 471 0.10 10.41 -14.77
CA GLU A 471 -0.02 11.23 -15.98
C GLU A 471 0.59 12.62 -15.78
N LYS A 472 0.32 13.26 -14.63
CA LYS A 472 0.90 14.57 -14.30
C LYS A 472 2.42 14.46 -14.15
N ALA A 473 2.91 13.40 -13.51
CA ALA A 473 4.34 13.16 -13.37
C ALA A 473 5.01 12.93 -14.73
N LEU A 474 4.38 12.19 -15.64
CA LEU A 474 4.89 11.92 -16.99
C LEU A 474 4.96 13.18 -17.85
N VAL A 475 3.92 14.02 -17.83
CA VAL A 475 3.92 15.33 -18.51
C VAL A 475 5.01 16.23 -17.95
N SER A 476 5.13 16.32 -16.62
CA SER A 476 6.17 17.13 -15.97
C SER A 476 7.57 16.64 -16.32
N LEU A 477 7.81 15.33 -16.30
CA LEU A 477 9.11 14.74 -16.65
C LEU A 477 9.46 15.03 -18.11
N SER A 478 8.51 14.84 -19.02
CA SER A 478 8.70 15.10 -20.45
C SER A 478 9.08 16.56 -20.73
N ASP A 479 8.40 17.53 -20.11
CA ASP A 479 8.72 18.95 -20.28
C ASP A 479 10.11 19.30 -19.71
N ILE A 480 10.45 18.78 -18.53
CA ILE A 480 11.78 18.98 -17.92
C ILE A 480 12.89 18.44 -18.83
N LEU A 481 12.79 17.17 -19.25
CA LEU A 481 13.81 16.54 -20.09
C LEU A 481 13.93 17.22 -21.46
N SER A 482 12.80 17.61 -22.06
CA SER A 482 12.77 18.31 -23.36
C SER A 482 13.49 19.65 -23.33
N ARG A 483 13.41 20.38 -22.21
CA ARG A 483 14.16 21.63 -22.02
C ARG A 483 15.64 21.36 -21.72
N MET A 484 15.90 20.38 -20.85
CA MET A 484 17.26 20.09 -20.37
C MET A 484 18.17 19.47 -21.43
N GLN A 485 17.64 18.67 -22.37
CA GLN A 485 18.44 18.04 -23.44
C GLN A 485 19.12 19.05 -24.37
N GLU A 486 18.59 20.26 -24.47
CA GLU A 486 19.21 21.35 -25.24
C GLU A 486 20.37 22.00 -24.46
N HIS A 487 20.37 21.91 -23.14
CA HIS A 487 21.42 22.44 -22.26
C HIS A 487 22.51 21.43 -21.96
N GLN A 488 22.16 20.15 -21.94
CA GLN A 488 23.00 19.06 -21.44
C GLN A 488 22.85 17.84 -22.35
N ARG A 489 23.95 17.23 -22.74
CA ARG A 489 23.97 15.90 -23.36
C ARG A 489 24.89 15.01 -22.54
N LYS A 490 24.34 13.97 -21.91
CA LYS A 490 25.08 13.16 -20.92
C LYS A 490 25.79 14.08 -19.93
N LYS A 491 27.10 13.97 -19.75
CA LYS A 491 27.87 14.84 -18.85
C LYS A 491 28.40 16.13 -19.48
N THR A 492 28.15 16.34 -20.77
CA THR A 492 28.65 17.50 -21.50
C THR A 492 27.62 18.64 -21.55
N PRO A 493 27.91 19.82 -20.96
CA PRO A 493 27.11 21.02 -21.18
C PRO A 493 27.19 21.43 -22.66
N ARG A 494 26.05 21.72 -23.28
CA ARG A 494 25.98 22.17 -24.67
C ARG A 494 26.14 23.68 -24.85
N LEU A 495 26.14 24.44 -23.75
CA LEU A 495 26.28 25.90 -23.71
C LEU A 495 25.40 26.62 -24.76
N ARG A 496 24.16 26.16 -24.94
CA ARG A 496 23.23 26.73 -25.93
C ARG A 496 23.02 28.23 -25.70
N ALA A 497 22.75 28.97 -26.78
CA ALA A 497 22.37 30.36 -26.68
C ALA A 497 21.14 30.54 -25.77
N LEU A 498 21.28 31.39 -24.76
CA LEU A 498 20.22 31.69 -23.82
C LEU A 498 19.19 32.64 -24.46
N PHE A 499 17.90 32.35 -24.27
CA PHE A 499 16.81 33.07 -24.95
C PHE A 499 16.54 34.49 -24.42
N TRP A 500 17.18 34.89 -23.32
CA TRP A 500 17.06 36.23 -22.70
C TRP A 500 17.65 37.40 -23.53
N GLY A 501 18.34 37.13 -24.64
CA GLY A 501 19.02 38.15 -25.45
C GLY A 501 18.31 38.59 -26.74
N LYS A 502 17.25 37.89 -27.19
CA LYS A 502 16.61 38.19 -28.49
C LYS A 502 15.99 39.59 -28.55
N GLY A 503 15.53 40.13 -27.41
CA GLY A 503 15.02 41.51 -27.31
C GLY A 503 16.09 42.58 -27.08
N LEU A 504 17.31 42.21 -26.67
CA LEU A 504 18.41 43.16 -26.44
C LEU A 504 19.12 43.53 -27.75
N VAL A 505 19.30 42.56 -28.65
CA VAL A 505 19.93 42.80 -29.97
C VAL A 505 19.06 43.70 -30.86
N GLN A 506 17.73 43.62 -30.74
CA GLN A 506 16.81 44.52 -31.47
C GLN A 506 16.83 45.96 -30.94
N ARG A 507 17.16 46.19 -29.66
CA ARG A 507 17.25 47.55 -29.08
C ARG A 507 18.55 48.26 -29.42
N SER A 508 19.65 47.52 -29.63
CA SER A 508 20.93 48.10 -30.07
C SER A 508 20.97 48.43 -31.57
N ALA A 509 20.18 47.74 -32.40
CA ALA A 509 20.10 48.01 -33.84
C ALA A 509 19.22 49.22 -34.20
N GLY A 510 18.42 49.74 -33.26
CA GLY A 510 17.53 50.90 -33.46
C GLY A 510 18.13 52.26 -33.11
N ARG A 511 19.45 52.38 -32.90
CA ARG A 511 20.11 53.63 -32.47
C ARG A 511 21.18 54.19 -33.44
N SER A 512 21.20 53.78 -34.70
CA SER A 512 22.01 54.44 -35.74
C SER A 512 21.19 54.83 -36.97
N ALA A 513 20.31 55.82 -36.81
CA ALA A 513 19.82 56.66 -37.89
C ALA A 513 19.36 57.99 -37.30
N GLY A 514 20.33 58.80 -36.86
CA GLY A 514 20.10 60.22 -36.66
C GLY A 514 20.09 60.90 -38.02
N GLU A 515 18.90 61.09 -38.58
CA GLU A 515 18.65 62.08 -39.62
C GLU A 515 19.04 63.47 -39.08
N LYS A 516 19.90 64.16 -39.82
CA LYS A 516 20.10 65.61 -39.67
C LYS A 516 18.88 66.32 -40.27
N PRO A 517 18.26 67.30 -39.60
CA PRO A 517 17.27 68.15 -40.24
C PRO A 517 17.97 69.22 -41.10
N ASP A 518 17.44 69.44 -42.30
CA ASP A 518 17.78 70.53 -43.20
C ASP A 518 17.38 71.90 -42.63
N ALA A 519 18.21 72.90 -42.97
CA ALA A 519 18.13 74.35 -42.74
C ALA A 519 18.51 74.89 -41.35
#